data_AF-X0U1G6-F1
#
_entry.id   AF-X0U1G6-F1
#
_cell.length_a   1.000
_cell.length_b   1.000
_cell.length_c   1.000
_cell.angle_alpha   90.00
_cell.angle_beta   90.00
_cell.angle_gamma   90.00
#
_symmetry.space_group_name_H-M   'P 1'
#
loop_
_entity.id
_entity.type
_entity.pdbx_description
1 polymer ?
#
loop_
_entity_poly.entity_id
_entity_poly.type
_entity_poly.pdbx_seq_one_letter_code
_entity_poly.pdbx_strand_id
1 'polypeptide(L)' 'MAKFEPEVLGEMVKECIGLPHDEMLNAITEAVDKRYPKLHIRKKRKWHWSNAGGAMLQISFLYGSLTEYLLFAHTAIG' A
#
# COMPACT_ATOMS: atom_id res chain seq x y z
N MET A 1 8.10 5.37 18.02
CA MET A 1 6.74 5.90 17.79
C MET A 1 6.26 5.33 16.48
N ALA A 2 5.08 4.71 16.45
CA ALA A 2 4.50 4.20 15.20
C ALA A 2 4.25 5.37 14.24
N LYS A 3 4.60 5.20 12.97
CA LYS A 3 4.46 6.22 11.92
C LYS A 3 3.09 6.16 11.25
N PHE A 4 2.41 5.02 11.34
CA PHE A 4 1.07 4.82 10.80
C PHE A 4 0.12 4.33 11.89
N GLU A 5 -1.10 4.85 11.89
CA GLU A 5 -2.22 4.33 12.65
C GLU A 5 -3.01 3.34 11.77
N PRO A 6 -3.02 2.03 12.10
CA PRO A 6 -3.64 1.00 11.25
C PRO A 6 -5.13 1.23 10.99
N GLU A 7 -5.86 1.75 11.98
CA GLU A 7 -7.29 2.02 11.88
C GLU A 7 -7.55 3.11 10.82
N VAL A 8 -6.74 4.17 10.85
CA VAL A 8 -6.80 5.28 9.88
C VAL A 8 -6.47 4.79 8.47
N LEU A 9 -5.47 3.92 8.31
CA LEU A 9 -5.19 3.30 7.00
C LEU A 9 -6.37 2.46 6.50
N GLY A 10 -7.00 1.69 7.40
CA GLY A 10 -8.18 0.88 7.07
C GLY A 10 -9.38 1.73 6.62
N GLU A 11 -9.60 2.89 7.24
CA GLU A 11 -10.64 3.85 6.83
C GLU A 11 -10.37 4.44 5.44
N MET A 12 -9.13 4.87 5.17
CA MET A 12 -8.76 5.39 3.84
C MET A 12 -8.96 4.36 2.71
N VAL A 13 -8.64 3.09 2.98
CA VAL A 13 -8.87 2.02 2.00
C VAL A 13 -10.37 1.86 1.71
N LYS A 14 -11.22 1.91 2.75
CA LYS A 14 -12.68 1.78 2.60
C LYS A 14 -13.28 2.90 1.73
N GLU A 15 -12.79 4.11 1.85
CA GLU A 15 -13.24 5.26 1.04
C GLU A 15 -12.94 5.08 -0.45
N CYS A 16 -11.94 4.25 -0.81
CA CYS A 16 -11.54 4.01 -2.19
C CYS A 16 -12.22 2.78 -2.81
N ILE A 17 -13.03 2.02 -2.05
CA ILE A 17 -13.67 0.79 -2.53
C ILE A 17 -14.67 1.11 -3.65
N GLY A 18 -14.64 0.31 -4.71
CA GLY A 18 -15.53 0.41 -5.86
C GLY A 18 -14.95 1.18 -7.05
N LEU A 19 -13.81 1.85 -6.87
CA LEU A 19 -13.04 2.41 -7.99
C LEU A 19 -12.39 1.27 -8.82
N PRO A 20 -12.14 1.50 -10.13
CA PRO A 20 -11.29 0.62 -10.92
C PRO A 20 -9.96 0.36 -10.23
N HIS A 21 -9.43 -0.86 -10.33
CA HIS A 21 -8.29 -1.31 -9.51
C HIS A 21 -7.10 -0.34 -9.49
N ASP A 22 -6.64 0.14 -10.65
CA ASP A 22 -5.52 1.08 -10.73
C ASP A 22 -5.85 2.47 -10.17
N GLU A 23 -7.10 2.92 -10.35
CA GLU A 23 -7.59 4.19 -9.79
C GLU A 23 -7.70 4.10 -8.26
N MET A 24 -8.19 2.98 -7.74
CA MET A 24 -8.23 2.69 -6.30
C MET A 24 -6.82 2.76 -5.70
N LEU A 25 -5.84 2.07 -6.30
CA LEU A 25 -4.46 2.09 -5.80
C LEU A 25 -3.85 3.50 -5.88
N ASN A 26 -4.18 4.30 -6.90
CA ASN A 26 -3.77 5.70 -6.99
C ASN A 26 -4.38 6.54 -5.88
N ALA A 27 -5.71 6.47 -5.69
CA ALA A 27 -6.43 7.20 -4.66
C ALA A 27 -5.91 6.88 -3.26
N ILE A 28 -5.67 5.60 -2.94
CA ILE A 28 -5.07 5.19 -1.67
C ILE A 28 -3.67 5.80 -1.50
N THR A 29 -2.84 5.74 -2.55
CA THR A 29 -1.47 6.29 -2.49
C THR A 29 -1.47 7.80 -2.22
N GLU A 30 -2.36 8.54 -2.88
CA GLU A 30 -2.52 9.98 -2.70
C GLU A 30 -3.08 10.34 -1.32
N ALA A 31 -4.06 9.58 -0.82
CA ALA A 31 -4.62 9.77 0.51
C ALA A 31 -3.55 9.57 1.61
N VAL A 32 -2.74 8.52 1.49
CA VAL A 32 -1.65 8.24 2.44
C VAL A 32 -0.57 9.34 2.36
N ASP A 33 -0.15 9.75 1.16
CA ASP A 33 0.84 10.84 0.99
C ASP A 33 0.34 12.17 1.60
N LYS A 34 -0.95 12.49 1.38
CA LYS A 34 -1.58 13.69 1.95
C LYS A 34 -1.66 13.64 3.48
N ARG A 35 -1.96 12.48 4.06
CA ARG A 35 -2.05 12.32 5.52
C ARG A 35 -0.68 12.34 6.19
N TYR A 36 0.32 11.74 5.53
CA TYR A 36 1.67 11.53 6.09
C TYR A 36 2.77 12.15 5.20
N PRO A 37 2.76 13.48 4.96
CA PRO A 37 3.61 14.12 3.95
C PRO A 37 5.12 14.02 4.25
N LYS A 38 5.49 13.76 5.51
CA LYS A 38 6.90 13.62 5.94
C LYS A 38 7.47 12.22 5.69
N LEU A 39 6.65 11.24 5.31
CA LEU A 39 7.09 9.86 5.09
C LEU A 39 7.55 9.60 3.65
N HIS A 40 7.40 10.59 2.74
CA HIS A 40 7.83 10.50 1.34
C HIS A 40 7.32 9.24 0.66
N ILE A 41 6.00 9.11 0.55
CA ILE A 41 5.34 7.95 -0.02
C ILE A 41 5.71 7.81 -1.50
N ARG A 42 6.09 6.60 -1.92
CA ARG A 42 6.42 6.31 -3.32
C ARG A 42 5.14 6.35 -4.17
N LYS A 43 5.02 7.38 -5.01
CA LYS A 43 3.88 7.56 -5.93
C LYS A 43 3.91 6.62 -7.14
N LYS A 44 5.12 6.33 -7.66
CA LYS A 44 5.29 5.42 -8.81
C LYS A 44 5.44 3.98 -8.34
N ARG A 45 4.39 3.18 -8.51
CA ARG A 45 4.40 1.74 -8.16
C ARG A 45 5.49 0.99 -8.93
N LYS A 46 6.16 0.07 -8.22
CA LYS A 46 7.10 -0.90 -8.79
C LYS A 46 6.74 -2.27 -8.22
N TRP A 47 6.30 -3.16 -9.09
CA TRP A 47 5.88 -4.50 -8.70
C TRP A 47 7.06 -5.46 -8.62
N HIS A 48 7.05 -6.30 -7.60
CA HIS A 48 8.02 -7.34 -7.33
C HIS A 48 7.28 -8.65 -7.06
N TRP A 49 7.84 -9.75 -7.55
CA TRP A 49 7.36 -11.08 -7.18
C TRP A 49 7.77 -11.40 -5.74
N SER A 50 6.84 -11.94 -4.98
CA SER A 50 7.07 -12.48 -3.64
C SER A 50 6.66 -13.95 -3.62
N ASN A 51 7.64 -14.82 -3.39
CA ASN A 51 7.43 -16.25 -3.18
C ASN A 51 7.88 -16.59 -1.77
N ALA A 52 6.93 -16.82 -0.86
CA ALA A 52 7.21 -17.07 0.54
C ALA A 52 6.15 -17.99 1.15
N GLY A 53 6.57 -18.96 1.97
CA GLY A 53 5.65 -19.86 2.67
C GLY A 53 4.73 -20.67 1.74
N GLY A 54 5.15 -20.92 0.49
CA GLY A 54 4.35 -21.62 -0.52
C GLY A 54 3.31 -20.74 -1.25
N ALA A 55 3.18 -19.46 -0.90
CA ALA A 55 2.33 -18.50 -1.60
C ALA A 55 3.14 -17.67 -2.61
N MET A 56 2.51 -17.35 -3.75
CA MET A 56 3.05 -16.44 -4.77
C MET A 56 2.16 -15.20 -4.88
N LEU A 57 2.75 -14.02 -4.67
CA LEU A 57 2.11 -12.71 -4.74
C LEU A 57 2.95 -11.74 -5.59
N GLN A 58 2.33 -10.64 -5.98
CA GLN A 58 3.00 -9.41 -6.38
C GLN A 58 2.90 -8.39 -5.24
N ILE A 59 4.01 -7.74 -4.93
CA ILE A 59 4.08 -6.67 -3.93
C ILE A 59 4.63 -5.38 -4.54
N SER A 60 4.09 -4.24 -4.12
CA SER A 60 4.63 -2.91 -4.45
C SER A 60 4.77 -2.08 -3.18
N PHE A 61 6.00 -1.74 -2.82
CA PHE A 61 6.28 -0.91 -1.64
C PHE A 61 5.89 0.56 -1.86
N LEU A 62 5.13 1.12 -0.92
CA LEU A 62 4.87 2.55 -0.80
C LEU A 62 5.87 3.23 0.13
N TYR A 63 6.26 2.53 1.20
CA TYR A 63 7.16 3.04 2.24
C TYR A 63 7.92 1.89 2.93
N GLY A 64 9.13 2.15 3.41
CA GLY A 64 9.93 1.20 4.17
C GLY A 64 10.90 1.87 5.12
N SER A 65 11.01 1.32 6.33
CA SER A 65 11.98 1.71 7.37
C SER A 65 12.37 0.50 8.21
N LEU A 66 13.24 0.70 9.20
CA LEU A 66 13.69 -0.38 10.09
C LEU A 66 12.58 -0.98 10.96
N THR A 67 11.49 -0.23 11.20
CA THR A 67 10.43 -0.63 12.13
C THR A 67 9.07 -0.84 11.46
N GLU A 68 8.82 -0.21 10.31
CA GLU A 68 7.53 -0.22 9.64
C GLU A 68 7.71 -0.20 8.12
N TYR A 69 6.78 -0.84 7.40
CA TYR A 69 6.65 -0.79 5.95
C TYR A 69 5.18 -0.66 5.56
N LEU A 70 4.94 -0.11 4.37
CA LEU A 70 3.62 -0.07 3.75
C LEU A 70 3.75 -0.55 2.31
N LEU A 71 2.92 -1.51 1.91
CA LEU A 71 2.92 -2.07 0.57
C LEU A 71 1.51 -2.43 0.11
N PHE A 72 1.32 -2.52 -1.19
CA PHE A 72 0.23 -3.27 -1.79
C PHE A 72 0.68 -4.71 -1.99
N ALA A 73 -0.17 -5.68 -1.64
CA ALA A 73 0.01 -7.10 -1.92
C ALA A 73 -1.20 -7.61 -2.70
N HIS A 74 -0.95 -8.36 -3.77
CA HIS A 74 -1.98 -8.81 -4.70
C HIS A 74 -1.57 -10.14 -5.35
N THR A 75 -2.54 -10.95 -5.73
CA THR A 75 -2.38 -12.03 -6.71
C THR A 75 -3.56 -11.98 -7.68
N ALA A 76 -3.32 -12.31 -8.95
CA ALA A 76 -4.35 -12.38 -9.98
C ALA A 76 -4.96 -13.79 -10.13
N ILE A 77 -4.42 -14.78 -9.42
CA ILE A 77 -4.70 -16.22 -9.65
C ILE A 77 -5.00 -17.00 -8.37
N GLY A 78 -5.13 -16.33 -7.23
CA GLY A 78 -5.35 -16.95 -5.92
C GLY A 78 -6.43 -16.24 -5.13
#